data_AF-A0A5E4HRB2-F1
#
_entry.id   AF-A0A5E4HRB2-F1
#
_cell.length_a   1.000
_cell.length_b   1.000
_cell.length_c   1.000
_cell.angle_alpha   90.00
_cell.angle_beta   90.00
_cell.angle_gamma   90.00
#
_symmetry.space_group_name_H-M   'P 1'
#
loop_
_entity.id
_entity.type
_entity.pdbx_description
1 polymer ?
#
loop_
_entity_poly.entity_id
_entity_poly.type
_entity_poly.pdbx_seq_one_letter_code
_entity_poly.pdbx_strand_id
1 'polypeptide(L)'
;MATKGTAGEGSSPKGSKGKTRVSEADALKILKELAWRKLELYKSDSLDAIRGIVLQRSKIRGANLDPGKISWEELFKTNVCPNCRGRLTLLGERYLCDTCLIEIPANVYEAAEKQYYGETKLLDDEQQATQNLLDAGYSMNELVELYAKAEKEALTEPRWDKR
;
A
#
# COMPACT_ATOMS: atom_id res chain seq x y z
N MET A 1 -50.66 -38.15 50.92
CA MET A 1 -51.19 -37.60 49.65
C MET A 1 -50.21 -36.49 49.23
N ALA A 2 -49.26 -36.76 48.32
CA ALA A 2 -49.31 -36.43 46.88
C ALA A 2 -49.52 -34.91 46.62
N THR A 3 -48.77 -34.13 45.82
CA THR A 3 -47.65 -34.27 44.85
C THR A 3 -47.28 -32.85 44.37
N LYS A 4 -46.05 -32.66 43.81
CA LYS A 4 -45.62 -31.75 42.69
C LYS A 4 -46.10 -30.27 42.71
N GLY A 5 -45.29 -29.23 42.56
CA GLY A 5 -44.10 -29.03 41.73
C GLY A 5 -44.43 -28.03 40.61
N THR A 6 -43.69 -26.92 40.48
CA THR A 6 -43.44 -26.21 39.20
C THR A 6 -42.36 -25.16 39.36
N ALA A 7 -41.30 -25.33 38.57
CA ALA A 7 -40.38 -24.29 38.15
C ALA A 7 -41.03 -23.38 37.10
N GLY A 8 -40.54 -22.14 37.02
CA GLY A 8 -40.64 -21.23 35.88
C GLY A 8 -39.59 -20.15 36.12
N GLU A 9 -38.46 -20.14 35.39
CA GLU A 9 -38.30 -19.45 34.10
C GLU A 9 -38.87 -18.03 34.19
N GLY A 10 -38.09 -16.96 34.17
CA GLY A 10 -36.96 -16.70 33.30
C GLY A 10 -37.32 -15.46 32.48
N SER A 11 -36.47 -14.43 32.49
CA SER A 11 -36.39 -13.39 31.44
C SER A 11 -35.26 -12.41 31.76
N SER A 12 -34.04 -12.78 31.41
CA SER A 12 -33.02 -11.82 30.98
C SER A 12 -33.05 -11.79 29.45
N PRO A 13 -33.44 -10.69 28.81
CA PRO A 13 -33.22 -10.51 27.39
C PRO A 13 -32.18 -9.43 27.17
N LYS A 14 -31.04 -9.81 26.60
CA LYS A 14 -30.66 -9.43 25.23
C LYS A 14 -29.24 -9.87 24.96
N GLY A 15 -29.14 -10.89 24.12
CA GLY A 15 -27.88 -11.34 23.56
C GLY A 15 -27.16 -10.19 22.88
N SER A 16 -25.96 -9.91 23.38
CA SER A 16 -24.90 -9.33 22.57
C SER A 16 -24.72 -10.28 21.39
N LYS A 17 -25.13 -9.84 20.19
CA LYS A 17 -24.76 -10.51 18.94
C LYS A 17 -23.24 -10.63 18.96
N GLY A 18 -22.74 -11.83 19.26
CA GLY A 18 -21.32 -12.11 19.21
C GLY A 18 -20.88 -11.83 17.79
N LYS A 19 -20.11 -10.75 17.59
CA LYS A 19 -19.31 -10.59 16.39
C LYS A 19 -18.42 -11.83 16.35
N THR A 20 -18.69 -12.76 15.44
CA THR A 20 -17.82 -13.90 15.22
C THR A 20 -16.47 -13.35 14.78
N ARG A 21 -15.45 -13.51 15.63
CA ARG A 21 -14.08 -13.11 15.34
C ARG A 21 -13.64 -13.79 14.05
N VAL A 22 -13.04 -13.02 13.14
CA VAL A 22 -12.39 -13.58 11.93
C VAL A 22 -11.34 -14.60 12.38
N SER A 23 -11.23 -15.73 11.70
CA SER A 23 -10.26 -16.75 12.07
C SER A 23 -8.83 -16.25 11.84
N GLU A 24 -7.86 -16.73 12.63
CA GLU A 24 -6.45 -16.41 12.41
C GLU A 24 -5.97 -16.78 11.01
N ALA A 25 -6.46 -17.90 10.47
CA ALA A 25 -6.13 -18.35 9.13
C ALA A 25 -6.62 -17.36 8.05
N ASP A 26 -7.83 -16.83 8.20
CA ASP A 26 -8.37 -15.84 7.27
C ASP A 26 -7.63 -14.49 7.38
N ALA A 27 -7.30 -14.08 8.61
CA ALA A 27 -6.51 -12.88 8.85
C ALA A 27 -5.11 -12.99 8.20
N LEU A 28 -4.42 -14.12 8.42
CA LEU A 28 -3.11 -14.38 7.82
C LEU A 28 -3.16 -14.40 6.30
N LYS A 29 -4.22 -14.95 5.69
CA LYS A 29 -4.38 -14.94 4.24
C LYS A 29 -4.43 -13.52 3.67
N ILE A 30 -5.18 -12.63 4.31
CA ILE A 30 -5.28 -11.21 3.90
C ILE A 30 -3.91 -10.54 4.02
N LEU A 31 -3.26 -10.68 5.18
CA LEU A 31 -1.98 -10.03 5.45
C LEU A 31 -0.85 -10.57 4.56
N LYS A 32 -0.88 -11.86 4.22
CA LYS A 32 0.05 -12.47 3.25
C LYS A 32 -0.06 -11.82 1.88
N GLU A 33 -1.25 -11.64 1.35
CA GLU A 33 -1.44 -11.01 0.04
C GLU A 33 -0.91 -9.56 0.03
N LEU A 34 -1.04 -8.83 1.14
CA LEU A 34 -0.46 -7.49 1.29
C LEU A 34 1.08 -7.55 1.32
N ALA A 35 1.66 -8.47 2.11
CA ALA A 35 3.09 -8.67 2.16
C ALA A 35 3.68 -9.05 0.79
N TRP A 36 2.97 -9.87 0.01
CA TRP A 36 3.35 -10.21 -1.36
C TRP A 36 3.39 -9.00 -2.28
N ARG A 37 2.34 -8.18 -2.26
CA ARG A 37 2.29 -6.94 -3.06
C ARG A 37 3.38 -5.96 -2.66
N LYS A 38 3.67 -5.86 -1.37
CA LYS A 38 4.78 -5.07 -0.82
C LYS A 38 6.12 -5.53 -1.40
N LEU A 39 6.38 -6.84 -1.39
CA LEU A 39 7.58 -7.42 -1.98
C LEU A 39 7.67 -7.22 -3.50
N GLU A 40 6.55 -7.27 -4.22
CA GLU A 40 6.50 -6.99 -5.66
C GLU A 40 6.85 -5.53 -5.97
N LEU A 41 6.35 -4.58 -5.17
CA LEU A 41 6.63 -3.15 -5.35
C LEU A 41 8.08 -2.81 -5.04
N TYR A 42 8.67 -3.39 -3.99
CA TYR A 42 10.07 -3.17 -3.64
C TYR A 42 11.08 -3.78 -4.62
N LYS A 43 10.64 -4.58 -5.59
CA LYS A 43 11.50 -5.02 -6.71
C LYS A 43 11.61 -3.97 -7.82
N SER A 44 10.80 -2.92 -7.79
CA SER A 44 10.83 -1.84 -8.77
C SER A 44 11.68 -0.68 -8.26
N ASP A 45 12.75 -0.34 -8.98
CA ASP A 45 13.58 0.85 -8.72
C ASP A 45 13.18 2.04 -9.62
N SER A 46 11.94 2.04 -10.14
CA SER A 46 11.51 2.97 -11.19
C SER A 46 11.39 4.41 -10.68
N LEU A 47 10.91 4.61 -9.44
CA LEU A 47 10.92 5.93 -8.79
C LEU A 47 12.33 6.47 -8.61
N ASP A 48 13.28 5.61 -8.25
CA ASP A 48 14.68 5.97 -8.08
C ASP A 48 15.34 6.32 -9.42
N ALA A 49 14.96 5.63 -10.50
CA ALA A 49 15.41 5.96 -11.85
C ALA A 49 15.00 7.40 -12.26
N ILE A 50 13.74 7.79 -12.03
CA ILE A 50 13.30 9.17 -12.28
C ILE A 50 14.04 10.15 -11.37
N ARG A 51 14.18 9.84 -10.08
CA ARG A 51 14.92 10.67 -9.14
C ARG A 51 16.34 10.92 -9.64
N GLY A 52 17.02 9.89 -10.14
CA GLY A 52 18.35 9.97 -10.74
C GLY A 52 18.40 10.95 -11.92
N ILE A 53 17.48 10.81 -12.88
CA ILE A 53 17.37 11.70 -14.06
C ILE A 53 17.20 13.17 -13.62
N VAL A 54 16.28 13.41 -12.69
CA VAL A 54 15.94 14.75 -12.22
C VAL A 54 17.13 15.40 -11.51
N LEU A 55 17.77 14.69 -10.57
CA LEU A 55 18.91 15.20 -9.81
C LEU A 55 20.16 15.42 -10.68
N GLN A 56 20.42 14.53 -11.64
CA GLN A 56 21.52 14.71 -12.57
C GLN A 56 21.32 15.99 -13.39
N ARG A 57 20.10 16.24 -13.86
CA ARG A 57 19.79 17.43 -14.66
C ARG A 57 19.79 18.71 -13.83
N SER A 58 19.34 18.66 -12.57
CA SER A 58 19.37 19.81 -11.67
C SER A 58 20.81 20.27 -11.43
N LYS A 59 21.73 19.32 -11.16
CA LYS A 59 23.15 19.58 -10.96
C LYS A 59 23.79 20.26 -12.17
N ILE A 60 23.50 19.76 -13.38
CA ILE A 60 24.00 20.37 -14.64
C ILE A 60 23.57 21.83 -14.78
N ARG A 61 22.39 22.19 -14.26
CA ARG A 61 21.84 23.56 -14.34
C ARG A 61 22.20 24.45 -13.14
N GLY A 62 23.06 23.98 -12.23
CA GLY A 62 23.44 24.72 -11.02
C GLY A 62 22.30 24.83 -10.00
N ALA A 63 21.26 23.98 -10.10
CA ALA A 63 20.18 23.91 -9.14
C ALA A 63 20.43 22.76 -8.14
N ASN A 64 20.37 23.08 -6.84
CA ASN A 64 20.40 22.09 -5.77
C ASN A 64 18.97 21.66 -5.44
N LEU A 65 18.47 20.68 -6.18
CA LEU A 65 17.21 20.03 -5.85
C LEU A 65 17.43 19.05 -4.69
N ASP A 66 16.63 19.17 -3.65
CA ASP A 66 16.57 18.20 -2.56
C ASP A 66 15.77 16.97 -3.01
N PRO A 67 16.35 15.75 -3.01
CA PRO A 67 15.64 14.53 -3.41
C PRO A 67 14.38 14.26 -2.59
N GLY A 68 14.35 14.69 -1.32
CA GLY A 68 13.19 14.53 -0.44
C GLY A 68 12.03 15.47 -0.76
N LYS A 69 12.22 16.46 -1.65
CA LYS A 69 11.20 17.44 -2.03
C LYS A 69 10.54 17.14 -3.38
N ILE A 70 10.86 16.02 -4.00
CA ILE A 70 10.19 15.58 -5.23
C ILE A 70 8.77 15.14 -4.87
N SER A 71 7.78 15.91 -5.31
CA SER A 71 6.38 15.52 -5.23
C SER A 71 6.04 14.55 -6.35
N TRP A 72 6.00 13.26 -6.03
CA TRP A 72 5.55 12.21 -6.95
C TRP A 72 4.10 12.40 -7.38
N GLU A 73 3.27 12.91 -6.47
CA GLU A 73 1.88 13.22 -6.77
C GLU A 73 1.77 14.28 -7.88
N GLU A 74 2.48 15.39 -7.75
CA GLU A 74 2.44 16.45 -8.76
C GLU A 74 3.05 15.98 -10.09
N LEU A 75 4.11 15.16 -10.02
CA LEU A 75 4.70 14.54 -11.20
C LEU A 75 3.69 13.71 -11.97
N PHE A 76 3.02 12.75 -11.32
CA PHE A 76 2.16 11.76 -11.98
C PHE A 76 0.72 12.22 -12.19
N LYS A 77 0.10 12.90 -11.22
CA LYS A 77 -1.28 13.39 -11.37
C LYS A 77 -1.39 14.63 -12.24
N THR A 78 -0.40 15.52 -12.16
CA THR A 78 -0.50 16.85 -12.78
C THR A 78 0.55 17.11 -13.86
N ASN A 79 1.44 16.14 -14.15
CA ASN A 79 2.52 16.28 -15.11
C ASN A 79 3.41 17.48 -14.82
N VAL A 80 3.72 17.72 -13.54
CA VAL A 80 4.56 18.85 -13.12
C VAL A 80 6.00 18.37 -12.95
N CYS A 81 6.92 19.09 -13.58
CA CYS A 81 8.34 18.81 -13.48
C CYS A 81 8.85 19.07 -12.05
N PRO A 82 9.46 18.07 -11.40
CA PRO A 82 9.88 18.20 -10.00
C PRO A 82 11.06 19.16 -9.81
N ASN A 83 11.81 19.47 -10.88
CA ASN A 83 12.96 20.37 -10.80
C ASN A 83 12.58 21.85 -10.93
N CYS A 84 11.66 22.21 -11.83
CA CYS A 84 11.38 23.61 -12.16
C CYS A 84 9.89 23.98 -12.12
N ARG A 85 9.01 23.04 -11.76
CA ARG A 85 7.55 23.23 -11.75
C ARG A 85 6.90 23.46 -13.13
N GLY A 86 7.67 23.41 -14.22
CA GLY A 86 7.16 23.47 -15.59
C GLY A 86 6.34 22.23 -15.97
N ARG A 87 5.58 22.31 -17.06
CA ARG A 87 4.76 21.17 -17.52
C ARG A 87 5.62 20.13 -18.22
N LEU A 88 5.36 18.86 -17.93
CA LEU A 88 5.85 17.72 -18.69
C LEU A 88 4.86 17.39 -19.80
N THR A 89 5.37 17.23 -21.01
CA THR A 89 4.57 16.85 -22.18
C THR A 89 5.15 15.60 -22.81
N LEU A 90 4.30 14.61 -23.08
CA LEU A 90 4.69 13.42 -23.82
C LEU A 90 4.93 13.80 -25.30
N LEU A 91 6.16 13.58 -25.77
CA LEU A 91 6.59 13.83 -27.14
C LEU A 91 7.35 12.59 -27.63
N GLY A 92 6.68 11.78 -28.46
CA GLY A 92 7.18 10.47 -28.87
C GLY A 92 7.30 9.53 -27.66
N GLU A 93 8.51 9.02 -27.43
CA GLU A 93 8.80 8.07 -26.34
C GLU A 93 9.36 8.75 -25.09
N ARG A 94 9.16 10.06 -24.91
CA ARG A 94 9.72 10.83 -23.79
C ARG A 94 8.76 11.87 -23.24
N TYR A 95 8.75 12.03 -21.92
CA TYR A 95 8.19 13.19 -21.25
C TYR A 95 9.24 14.29 -21.19
N LEU A 96 8.94 15.43 -21.81
CA LEU A 96 9.82 16.58 -21.91
C LEU A 96 9.29 17.74 -21.07
N CYS A 97 10.16 18.33 -20.25
CA CYS A 97 9.87 19.60 -19.60
C CYS A 97 10.35 20.75 -20.47
N ASP A 98 9.43 21.60 -20.91
CA ASP A 98 9.70 22.79 -21.74
C ASP A 98 10.66 23.80 -21.08
N THR A 99 10.64 23.86 -19.76
CA THR A 99 11.30 24.91 -18.98
C THR A 99 12.74 24.52 -18.62
N CYS A 100 12.94 23.30 -18.11
CA CYS A 100 14.26 22.85 -17.69
C CYS A 100 14.85 21.73 -18.55
N LEU A 101 14.22 21.40 -19.68
CA LEU A 101 14.67 20.39 -20.65
C LEU A 101 15.11 19.09 -19.96
N ILE A 102 14.33 18.67 -18.97
CA ILE A 102 14.40 17.32 -18.42
C ILE A 102 13.69 16.41 -19.42
N GLU A 103 14.29 15.26 -19.68
CA GLU A 103 13.72 14.23 -20.52
C GLU A 103 13.62 12.95 -19.69
N ILE A 104 12.41 12.41 -19.55
CA ILE A 104 12.16 11.15 -18.86
C ILE A 104 11.64 10.18 -19.92
N PRO A 105 12.29 9.03 -20.17
CA PRO A 105 11.77 8.00 -21.06
C PRO A 105 10.35 7.58 -20.64
N ALA A 106 9.43 7.44 -21.60
CA ALA A 106 8.02 7.13 -21.31
C ALA A 106 7.87 5.82 -20.55
N ASN A 107 8.63 4.79 -20.92
CA ASN A 107 8.64 3.50 -20.22
C ASN A 107 9.08 3.62 -18.74
N VAL A 108 10.06 4.49 -18.44
CA VAL A 108 10.50 4.76 -17.07
C VAL A 108 9.44 5.55 -16.30
N TYR A 109 8.84 6.54 -16.96
CA TYR A 109 7.74 7.34 -16.40
C TYR A 109 6.56 6.45 -15.99
N GLU A 110 6.06 5.62 -16.92
CA GLU A 110 4.92 4.73 -16.70
C GLU A 110 5.21 3.66 -15.64
N ALA A 111 6.42 3.09 -15.63
CA ALA A 111 6.82 2.12 -14.62
C ALA A 111 6.84 2.74 -13.22
N ALA A 112 7.38 3.96 -13.10
CA ALA A 112 7.43 4.69 -11.84
C ALA A 112 6.04 5.17 -11.39
N GLU A 113 5.19 5.58 -12.32
CA GLU A 113 3.80 5.94 -12.06
C GLU A 113 3.03 4.74 -11.49
N LYS A 114 3.17 3.57 -12.13
CA LYS A 114 2.58 2.32 -11.66
C LYS A 114 3.08 1.93 -10.28
N GLN A 115 4.38 2.11 -10.02
CA GLN A 115 4.96 1.89 -8.70
C GLN A 115 4.35 2.84 -7.66
N TYR A 116 4.31 4.14 -7.92
CA TYR A 116 3.77 5.15 -7.00
C TYR A 116 2.30 4.89 -6.62
N TYR A 117 1.43 4.63 -7.61
CA TYR A 117 0.03 4.30 -7.31
C TYR A 117 -0.12 2.92 -6.67
N GLY A 118 0.78 1.98 -6.99
CA GLY A 118 0.84 0.69 -6.33
C GLY A 118 1.15 0.81 -4.84
N GLU A 119 2.15 1.61 -4.48
CA GLU A 119 2.55 1.90 -3.10
C GLU A 119 1.44 2.66 -2.35
N THR A 120 0.85 3.68 -2.98
CA THR A 120 -0.27 4.44 -2.38
C THR A 120 -1.45 3.52 -2.08
N LYS A 121 -1.85 2.69 -3.04
CA LYS A 121 -2.96 1.75 -2.86
C LYS A 121 -2.63 0.67 -1.82
N LEU A 122 -1.38 0.20 -1.76
CA LEU A 122 -0.97 -0.78 -0.75
C LEU A 122 -1.11 -0.20 0.66
N LEU A 123 -0.71 1.07 0.86
CA LEU A 123 -0.87 1.74 2.15
C LEU A 123 -2.34 1.84 2.57
N ASP A 124 -3.23 2.23 1.66
CA ASP A 124 -4.67 2.29 1.91
C ASP A 124 -5.23 0.90 2.25
N ASP A 125 -4.83 -0.13 1.50
CA ASP A 125 -5.25 -1.51 1.72
C ASP A 125 -4.74 -2.05 3.07
N GLU A 126 -3.53 -1.71 3.50
CA GLU A 126 -2.96 -2.06 4.81
C GLU A 126 -3.70 -1.38 5.96
N GLN A 127 -4.02 -0.10 5.83
CA GLN A 127 -4.81 0.63 6.82
C GLN A 127 -6.22 0.05 6.95
N GLN A 128 -6.87 -0.23 5.82
CA GLN A 128 -8.19 -0.84 5.80
C GLN A 128 -8.17 -2.26 6.40
N ALA A 129 -7.17 -3.07 6.07
CA ALA A 129 -7.01 -4.41 6.64
C ALA A 129 -6.79 -4.35 8.16
N THR A 130 -5.95 -3.42 8.63
CA THR A 130 -5.74 -3.18 10.07
C THR A 130 -7.05 -2.86 10.75
N GLN A 131 -7.80 -1.88 10.23
CA GLN A 131 -9.08 -1.48 10.81
C GLN A 131 -10.10 -2.63 10.83
N ASN A 132 -10.19 -3.40 9.74
CA ASN A 132 -11.10 -4.54 9.65
C ASN A 132 -10.77 -5.62 10.70
N LEU A 133 -9.48 -5.88 10.95
CA LEU A 133 -9.06 -6.87 11.94
C LEU A 133 -9.25 -6.36 13.38
N LEU A 134 -9.02 -5.07 13.64
CA LEU A 134 -9.38 -4.45 14.92
C LEU A 134 -10.89 -4.59 15.18
N ASP A 135 -11.72 -4.29 14.18
CA ASP A 135 -13.18 -4.40 14.27
C ASP A 135 -13.67 -5.85 14.43
N ALA A 136 -12.85 -6.82 14.03
CA ALA A 136 -13.05 -8.25 14.21
C ALA A 136 -12.60 -8.76 15.60
N GLY A 137 -12.00 -7.90 16.44
CA GLY A 137 -11.64 -8.20 17.82
C GLY A 137 -10.17 -8.59 18.04
N TYR A 138 -9.29 -8.30 17.09
CA TYR A 138 -7.84 -8.39 17.32
C TYR A 138 -7.35 -7.15 18.08
N SER A 139 -6.42 -7.37 19.01
CA SER A 139 -5.66 -6.30 19.65
C SER A 139 -4.48 -5.87 18.78
N MET A 140 -3.94 -4.67 19.00
CA MET A 140 -2.75 -4.19 18.29
C MET A 140 -1.55 -5.14 18.42
N ASN A 141 -1.36 -5.77 19.59
CA ASN A 141 -0.26 -6.72 19.79
C ASN A 141 -0.42 -7.98 18.93
N GLU A 142 -1.63 -8.55 18.89
CA GLU A 142 -1.93 -9.70 18.02
C GLU A 142 -1.75 -9.33 16.54
N LEU A 143 -2.13 -8.11 16.14
CA LEU A 143 -1.90 -7.66 14.76
C LEU A 143 -0.42 -7.58 14.42
N VAL A 144 0.42 -7.02 15.28
CA VAL A 144 1.87 -6.96 15.06
C VAL A 144 2.45 -8.37 14.85
N GLU A 145 2.03 -9.33 15.67
CA GLU A 145 2.46 -10.73 15.52
C GLU A 145 1.98 -11.34 14.19
N LEU A 146 0.74 -11.07 13.79
CA LEU A 146 0.18 -11.56 12.54
C LEU A 146 0.84 -10.94 11.31
N TYR A 147 1.15 -9.65 11.34
CA TYR A 147 1.91 -8.98 10.27
C TYR A 147 3.30 -9.58 10.15
N ALA A 148 4.03 -9.75 11.26
CA ALA A 148 5.36 -10.36 11.24
C ALA A 148 5.33 -11.80 10.72
N LYS A 149 4.31 -12.58 11.12
CA LYS A 149 4.10 -13.95 10.64
C LYS A 149 3.79 -13.97 9.14
N ALA A 150 2.89 -13.10 8.68
CA ALA A 150 2.54 -12.98 7.27
C ALA A 150 3.72 -12.56 6.38
N GLU A 151 4.53 -11.59 6.82
CA GLU A 151 5.73 -11.16 6.10
C GLU A 151 6.76 -12.28 6.01
N LYS A 152 7.00 -13.01 7.11
CA LYS A 152 7.90 -14.15 7.13
C LYS A 152 7.44 -15.25 6.18
N GLU A 153 6.16 -15.60 6.22
CA GLU A 153 5.60 -16.64 5.36
C GLU A 153 5.60 -16.22 3.88
N ALA A 154 5.34 -14.94 3.57
CA ALA A 154 5.45 -14.41 2.22
C ALA A 154 6.90 -14.40 1.69
N LEU A 155 7.91 -14.34 2.54
CA LEU A 155 9.31 -14.50 2.09
C LEU A 155 9.67 -15.96 1.78
N THR A 156 9.02 -16.92 2.45
CA THR A 156 9.38 -18.35 2.35
C THR A 156 8.51 -19.16 1.40
N GLU A 157 7.26 -18.75 1.14
CA GLU A 157 6.31 -19.46 0.29
C GLU A 157 6.11 -18.73 -1.03
N PRO A 158 6.99 -18.90 -2.04
CA PRO A 158 6.90 -18.10 -3.24
C PRO A 158 5.52 -18.21 -3.90
N ARG A 159 4.94 -17.07 -4.29
CA ARG A 159 3.62 -16.92 -4.94
C ARG A 159 3.58 -17.57 -6.33
N TRP A 160 3.80 -18.88 -6.39
CA TRP A 160 3.68 -19.71 -7.59
C TRP A 160 2.39 -20.52 -7.54
N ASP A 161 1.25 -19.86 -7.43
CA ASP A 161 -0.03 -20.49 -7.80
C ASP A 161 -1.10 -19.42 -7.94
N LYS A 162 -1.03 -18.65 -9.04
CA LYS A 162 -2.17 -18.23 -9.88
C LYS A 162 -1.61 -17.84 -11.26
N ARG A 163 -1.33 -18.85 -12.09
CA ARG A 163 -1.38 -18.67 -13.55
C ARG A 163 -2.83 -18.49 -13.98
#